data_AF-A0AAJ3FT57-F1
#
_entry.id   AF-A0AAJ3FT57-F1
#
_cell.length_a   1.000
_cell.length_b   1.000
_cell.length_c   1.000
_cell.angle_alpha   90.00
_cell.angle_beta   90.00
_cell.angle_gamma   90.00
#
_symmetry.space_group_name_H-M   'P 1'
#
loop_
_entity.id
_entity.type
_entity.pdbx_description
1 polymer ?
#
loop_
_entity_poly.entity_id
_entity_poly.type
_entity_poly.pdbx_seq_one_letter_code
_entity_poly.pdbx_strand_id
1 'polypeptide(L)'
;MAKCRILIWNTQHLNNQAGGKMSDAYQEKLATLKQVLQQDNPDIVALFEVGSTGNPNDRLVNDLSQQYILKSSLDQDGGVRKSTTLGSMVFVRTDRANEFRERYSWPLGPEARRATLLLTDDVGNTFAFCHANASRNAWPQILGDMQELGSIHEGDFQRLVFFGGDLNTPYSSAPKTISAYRGATRMSAVFPEGSGFTHVTIRSTETQAKKEYKKLDEVSRFYTPIDQYVSSLLGGDLGYGDFAIPSQLDYAYVHEGVVARGYCDAAVQIKKSWLHERQLIRDAGKLKVRGHDEVLRIFRGQALRSDHYPVLYDLQY
;
A
#
# COMPACT_ATOMS: atom_id res chain seq x y z
N MET A 1 -2.01 1.13 -28.78
CA MET A 1 -2.24 1.04 -27.33
C MET A 1 -0.89 0.92 -26.66
N ALA A 2 -0.61 1.82 -25.73
CA ALA A 2 0.58 1.77 -24.89
C ALA A 2 0.43 0.68 -23.82
N LYS A 3 1.55 0.18 -23.31
CA LYS A 3 1.57 -0.77 -22.19
C LYS A 3 2.27 -0.16 -20.99
N CYS A 4 1.75 -0.41 -19.80
CA CYS A 4 2.36 0.04 -18.55
C CYS A 4 2.15 -1.02 -17.47
N ARG A 5 3.25 -1.42 -16.83
CA ARG A 5 3.25 -2.25 -15.63
C ARG A 5 3.47 -1.37 -14.40
N ILE A 6 2.56 -1.44 -13.45
CA ILE A 6 2.55 -0.61 -12.25
C ILE A 6 2.70 -1.50 -11.02
N LEU A 7 3.67 -1.20 -10.16
CA LEU A 7 3.74 -1.72 -8.80
C LEU A 7 3.09 -0.72 -7.84
N ILE A 8 2.21 -1.20 -6.98
CA ILE A 8 1.66 -0.52 -5.83
C ILE A 8 2.05 -1.28 -4.57
N TRP A 9 2.56 -0.57 -3.56
CA TRP A 9 2.81 -1.18 -2.26
C TRP A 9 2.75 -0.16 -1.12
N ASN A 10 1.82 -0.35 -0.17
CA ASN A 10 1.96 0.26 1.15
C ASN A 10 3.04 -0.49 1.92
N THR A 11 4.15 0.18 2.23
CA THR A 11 5.33 -0.44 2.82
C THR A 11 5.27 -0.54 4.35
N GLN A 12 4.21 -0.02 4.99
CA GLN A 12 4.01 0.02 6.44
C GLN A 12 5.21 0.61 7.19
N HIS A 13 5.55 1.88 6.95
CA HIS A 13 6.71 2.59 7.53
C HIS A 13 8.08 2.16 6.95
N LEU A 14 8.31 2.38 5.66
CA LEU A 14 9.66 2.41 5.08
C LEU A 14 10.21 3.84 5.16
N ASN A 15 10.49 4.29 6.37
CA ASN A 15 10.89 5.68 6.64
C ASN A 15 12.36 5.93 6.31
N ASN A 16 12.71 7.20 6.09
CA ASN A 16 14.10 7.61 5.88
C ASN A 16 14.95 7.24 7.11
N GLN A 17 16.15 6.70 6.88
CA GLN A 17 17.10 6.35 7.94
C GLN A 17 18.44 7.01 7.66
N ALA A 18 18.61 8.23 8.18
CA ALA A 18 19.82 9.02 7.97
C ALA A 18 20.97 8.57 8.90
N GLY A 19 22.19 8.49 8.34
CA GLY A 19 23.45 8.57 9.11
C GLY A 19 23.82 7.38 10.01
N GLY A 20 23.13 6.23 9.94
CA GLY A 20 23.40 5.07 10.79
C GLY A 20 23.16 3.71 10.12
N LYS A 21 23.39 2.62 10.87
CA LYS A 21 23.05 1.26 10.42
C LYS A 21 21.54 1.17 10.21
N MET A 22 21.12 0.68 9.04
CA MET A 22 19.70 0.49 8.73
C MET A 22 19.09 -0.55 9.67
N SER A 23 17.85 -0.33 10.12
CA SER A 23 17.10 -1.33 10.88
C SER A 23 16.85 -2.57 10.03
N ASP A 24 16.74 -3.74 10.67
CA ASP A 24 16.46 -4.99 9.96
C ASP A 24 15.14 -4.90 9.17
N ALA A 25 14.14 -4.22 9.73
CA ALA A 25 12.86 -3.98 9.04
C ALA A 25 13.02 -3.20 7.73
N TYR A 26 13.89 -2.20 7.70
CA TYR A 26 14.18 -1.46 6.47
C TYR A 26 14.87 -2.35 5.45
N GLN A 27 15.88 -3.10 5.89
CA GLN A 27 16.66 -3.99 5.02
C GLN A 27 15.79 -5.10 4.40
N GLU A 28 14.92 -5.73 5.20
CA GLU A 28 14.00 -6.78 4.74
C GLU A 28 12.99 -6.26 3.69
N LYS A 29 12.41 -5.08 3.94
CA LYS A 29 11.48 -4.45 2.99
C LYS A 29 12.17 -4.00 1.71
N LEU A 30 13.37 -3.42 1.82
CA LEU A 30 14.17 -3.04 0.66
C LEU A 30 14.60 -4.26 -0.15
N ALA A 31 14.96 -5.37 0.50
CA ALA A 31 15.29 -6.63 -0.16
C ALA A 31 14.07 -7.18 -0.93
N THR A 32 12.89 -7.16 -0.30
CA THR A 32 11.62 -7.54 -0.96
C THR A 32 11.35 -6.64 -2.17
N LEU A 33 11.48 -5.32 -2.01
CA LEU A 33 11.30 -4.37 -3.11
C LEU A 33 12.24 -4.70 -4.27
N LYS A 34 13.55 -4.81 -3.99
CA LYS A 34 14.57 -5.12 -5.00
C LYS A 34 14.28 -6.44 -5.72
N GLN A 35 13.79 -7.45 -5.01
CA GLN A 35 13.36 -8.71 -5.62
C GLN A 35 12.21 -8.49 -6.63
N VAL A 36 11.17 -7.73 -6.25
CA VAL A 36 10.05 -7.42 -7.15
C VAL A 36 10.53 -6.62 -8.36
N LEU A 37 11.36 -5.60 -8.15
CA LEU A 37 11.90 -4.78 -9.24
C LEU A 37 12.74 -5.62 -10.22
N GLN A 38 13.54 -6.56 -9.73
CA GLN A 38 14.32 -7.46 -10.58
C GLN A 38 13.48 -8.50 -11.33
N GLN A 39 12.42 -9.03 -10.70
CA GLN A 39 11.61 -10.10 -11.28
C GLN A 39 10.53 -9.60 -12.22
N ASP A 40 9.85 -8.51 -11.86
CA ASP A 40 8.69 -7.99 -12.59
C ASP A 40 9.01 -6.77 -13.46
N ASN A 41 10.10 -6.07 -13.14
CA ASN A 41 10.59 -4.89 -13.85
C ASN A 41 9.49 -3.85 -14.16
N PRO A 42 8.69 -3.42 -13.17
CA PRO A 42 7.57 -2.49 -13.39
C PRO A 42 8.05 -1.17 -14.00
N ASP A 43 7.21 -0.54 -14.80
CA ASP A 43 7.48 0.76 -15.41
C ASP A 43 7.28 1.89 -14.40
N ILE A 44 6.23 1.79 -13.56
CA ILE A 44 5.92 2.73 -12.48
C ILE A 44 5.91 1.99 -11.14
N VAL A 45 6.48 2.60 -10.11
CA VAL A 45 6.52 2.07 -8.74
C VAL A 45 5.95 3.11 -7.80
N ALA A 46 4.75 2.86 -7.28
CA ALA A 46 4.08 3.70 -6.30
C ALA A 46 4.18 3.05 -4.91
N LEU A 47 4.86 3.74 -3.99
CA LEU A 47 5.09 3.30 -2.63
C LEU A 47 4.39 4.23 -1.64
N PHE A 48 3.71 3.65 -0.66
CA PHE A 48 3.04 4.37 0.41
C PHE A 48 3.66 4.07 1.77
N GLU A 49 3.45 4.98 2.72
CA GLU A 49 4.09 4.97 4.03
C GLU A 49 5.61 4.91 3.95
N VAL A 50 6.15 5.69 3.01
CA VAL A 50 7.57 5.80 2.70
C VAL A 50 8.01 7.24 2.94
N GLY A 51 8.95 7.42 3.87
CA GLY A 51 9.30 8.77 4.35
C GLY A 51 8.11 9.46 5.05
N SER A 52 8.09 10.79 5.02
CA SER A 52 6.99 11.60 5.57
C SER A 52 6.61 12.75 4.63
N THR A 53 5.47 13.39 4.88
CA THR A 53 5.00 14.53 4.08
C THR A 53 6.05 15.66 4.07
N GLY A 54 6.52 16.05 2.88
CA GLY A 54 7.57 17.05 2.68
C GLY A 54 8.98 16.61 3.03
N ASN A 55 9.19 15.36 3.45
CA ASN A 55 10.52 14.78 3.68
C ASN A 55 10.57 13.37 3.06
N PRO A 56 10.90 13.27 1.76
CA PRO A 56 10.98 11.99 1.08
C PRO A 56 12.06 11.09 1.70
N ASN A 57 11.97 9.79 1.42
CA ASN A 57 12.98 8.83 1.82
C ASN A 57 14.19 8.91 0.88
N ASP A 58 15.05 9.91 1.08
CA ASP A 58 16.25 10.15 0.26
C ASP A 58 17.17 8.93 0.19
N ARG A 59 17.23 8.13 1.27
CA ARG A 59 17.98 6.89 1.27
C ARG A 59 17.43 5.91 0.22
N LEU A 60 16.11 5.73 0.18
CA LEU A 60 15.46 4.88 -0.81
C LEU A 60 15.63 5.43 -2.23
N VAL A 61 15.56 6.74 -2.42
CA VAL A 61 15.85 7.37 -3.73
C VAL A 61 17.23 6.95 -4.21
N ASN A 62 18.24 7.06 -3.36
CA ASN A 62 19.60 6.66 -3.70
C ASN A 62 19.72 5.15 -3.96
N ASP A 63 19.08 4.31 -3.12
CA ASP A 63 19.11 2.85 -3.24
C ASP A 63 18.45 2.34 -4.55
N LEU A 64 17.57 3.14 -5.17
CA LEU A 64 16.88 2.81 -6.43
C LEU A 64 17.39 3.58 -7.67
N SER A 65 18.19 4.63 -7.48
CA SER A 65 18.60 5.60 -8.50
C SER A 65 19.20 5.04 -9.79
N GLN A 66 19.79 3.84 -9.75
CA GLN A 66 20.36 3.19 -10.94
C GLN A 66 19.29 2.67 -11.91
N GLN A 67 18.11 2.30 -11.41
CA GLN A 67 17.06 1.64 -12.19
C GLN A 67 15.75 2.45 -12.24
N TYR A 68 15.55 3.34 -11.26
CA TYR A 68 14.32 4.09 -11.10
C TYR A 68 14.61 5.54 -10.70
N ILE A 69 13.84 6.46 -11.28
CA ILE A 69 13.91 7.90 -11.02
C ILE A 69 12.65 8.31 -10.25
N LEU A 70 12.82 9.04 -9.15
CA LEU A 70 11.70 9.65 -8.42
C LEU A 70 11.03 10.70 -9.31
N LYS A 71 9.71 10.60 -9.48
CA LYS A 71 8.92 11.53 -10.32
C LYS A 71 7.93 12.37 -9.54
N SER A 72 7.41 11.86 -8.43
CA SER A 72 6.49 12.58 -7.56
C SER A 72 6.66 12.06 -6.14
N SER A 73 6.53 12.96 -5.16
CA SER A 73 6.53 12.61 -3.74
C SER A 73 5.60 13.55 -3.00
N LEU A 74 4.97 13.05 -1.95
CA LEU A 74 4.05 13.84 -1.15
C LEU A 74 4.76 15.02 -0.47
N ASP A 75 4.41 16.24 -0.88
CA ASP A 75 4.95 17.49 -0.32
C ASP A 75 4.00 18.13 0.70
N GLN A 76 4.45 19.17 1.40
CA GLN A 76 3.59 20.04 2.20
C GLN A 76 2.85 21.03 1.30
N ASP A 77 1.60 20.75 0.98
CA ASP A 77 0.77 21.69 0.22
C ASP A 77 0.70 23.07 0.90
N GLY A 78 0.93 24.12 0.10
CA GLY A 78 1.13 25.52 0.50
C GLY A 78 -0.07 26.23 1.12
N GLY A 79 -0.54 25.76 2.28
CA GLY A 79 -1.46 26.54 3.12
C GLY A 79 -2.12 25.75 4.25
N VAL A 80 -2.41 24.46 4.04
CA VAL A 80 -3.02 23.59 5.07
C VAL A 80 -2.01 22.54 5.48
N ARG A 81 -1.23 22.84 6.52
CA ARG A 81 -0.31 21.87 7.14
C ARG A 81 -1.09 20.71 7.77
N LYS A 82 -1.36 19.64 7.02
CA LYS A 82 -1.61 18.32 7.60
C LYS A 82 -0.30 17.54 7.57
N SER A 83 0.58 17.82 8.55
CA SER A 83 1.80 17.03 8.74
C SER A 83 1.39 15.59 9.07
N THR A 84 1.48 14.70 8.09
CA THR A 84 1.33 13.27 8.33
C THR A 84 2.71 12.63 8.41
N THR A 85 2.85 11.63 9.28
CA THR A 85 4.09 10.85 9.43
C THR A 85 4.30 9.84 8.30
N LEU A 86 3.40 9.81 7.29
CA LEU A 86 3.30 8.75 6.29
C LEU A 86 3.38 9.37 4.89
N GLY A 87 4.57 9.35 4.30
CA GLY A 87 4.82 9.83 2.94
C GLY A 87 4.39 8.86 1.85
N SER A 88 4.38 9.35 0.62
CA SER A 88 4.12 8.57 -0.59
C SER A 88 5.13 9.00 -1.66
N MET A 89 5.60 8.06 -2.48
CA MET A 89 6.59 8.31 -3.53
C MET A 89 6.26 7.48 -4.78
N VAL A 90 6.38 8.10 -5.94
CA VAL A 90 6.19 7.46 -7.25
C VAL A 90 7.49 7.55 -8.04
N PHE A 91 8.01 6.38 -8.41
CA PHE A 91 9.19 6.25 -9.25
C PHE A 91 8.82 5.72 -10.63
N VAL A 92 9.65 6.03 -11.62
CA VAL A 92 9.53 5.50 -12.99
C VAL A 92 10.86 4.87 -13.38
N ARG A 93 10.79 3.74 -14.10
CA ARG A 93 11.97 3.04 -14.61
C ARG A 93 12.78 3.98 -15.51
N THR A 94 14.11 3.98 -15.34
CA THR A 94 15.00 5.00 -15.94
C THR A 94 14.86 5.11 -17.46
N ASP A 95 14.72 3.98 -18.17
CA ASP A 95 14.55 3.91 -19.63
C ASP A 95 13.22 4.52 -20.12
N ARG A 96 12.20 4.58 -19.25
CA ARG A 96 10.88 5.15 -19.55
C ARG A 96 10.65 6.50 -18.88
N ALA A 97 11.60 6.99 -18.10
CA ALA A 97 11.41 8.18 -17.27
C ALA A 97 11.01 9.42 -18.08
N ASN A 98 11.45 9.55 -19.33
CA ASN A 98 11.09 10.70 -20.16
C ASN A 98 9.63 10.69 -20.64
N GLU A 99 8.98 9.53 -20.64
CA GLU A 99 7.57 9.40 -21.05
C GLU A 99 6.61 9.95 -20.01
N PHE A 100 7.07 10.13 -18.76
CA PHE A 100 6.22 10.43 -17.60
C PHE A 100 6.72 11.63 -16.77
N ARG A 101 5.78 12.46 -16.34
CA ARG A 101 6.04 13.67 -15.56
C ARG A 101 4.90 14.01 -14.63
N GLU A 102 5.22 14.58 -13.48
CA GLU A 102 4.24 15.25 -12.63
C GLU A 102 3.93 16.61 -13.24
N ARG A 103 2.83 16.70 -14.00
CA ARG A 103 2.37 17.98 -14.59
C ARG A 103 1.49 18.78 -13.63
N TYR A 104 0.86 18.09 -12.69
CA TYR A 104 -0.15 18.64 -11.80
C TYR A 104 0.21 18.28 -10.37
N SER A 105 0.34 19.28 -9.51
CA SER A 105 0.25 19.05 -8.07
C SER A 105 -1.23 19.00 -7.70
N TRP A 106 -1.67 17.91 -7.07
CA TRP A 106 -3.05 17.76 -6.65
C TRP A 106 -3.24 18.38 -5.27
N PRO A 107 -4.10 19.39 -5.11
CA PRO A 107 -4.31 20.01 -3.81
C PRO A 107 -4.99 19.01 -2.86
N LEU A 108 -4.60 19.05 -1.59
CA LEU A 108 -5.29 18.30 -0.55
C LEU A 108 -6.77 18.69 -0.42
N GLY A 109 -7.66 17.78 -0.81
CA GLY A 109 -9.10 17.94 -0.63
C GLY A 109 -9.53 18.02 0.85
N PRO A 110 -10.72 18.55 1.15
CA PRO A 110 -11.18 18.80 2.53
C PRO A 110 -11.23 17.52 3.39
N GLU A 111 -11.67 16.41 2.79
CA GLU A 111 -11.76 15.10 3.44
C GLU A 111 -10.43 14.35 3.46
N ALA A 112 -9.48 14.71 2.60
CA ALA A 112 -8.23 14.00 2.44
C ALA A 112 -7.26 14.31 3.61
N ARG A 113 -6.53 13.29 4.07
CA ARG A 113 -5.35 13.48 4.95
C ARG A 113 -4.06 13.59 4.17
N ARG A 114 -4.03 13.06 2.95
CA ARG A 114 -2.88 13.01 2.05
C ARG A 114 -3.36 13.29 0.63
N ALA A 115 -2.61 14.08 -0.12
CA ALA A 115 -2.88 14.33 -1.52
C ALA A 115 -2.65 13.05 -2.35
N THR A 116 -3.42 12.91 -3.42
CA THR A 116 -3.24 11.87 -4.43
C THR A 116 -2.11 12.28 -5.36
N LEU A 117 -1.12 11.42 -5.57
CA LEU A 117 0.02 11.73 -6.44
C LEU A 117 -0.35 11.46 -7.90
N LEU A 118 0.06 12.35 -8.80
CA LEU A 118 -0.29 12.29 -10.21
C LEU A 118 0.95 12.13 -11.08
N LEU A 119 0.85 11.26 -12.07
CA LEU A 119 1.85 11.10 -13.12
C LEU A 119 1.15 11.12 -14.46
N THR A 120 1.59 11.96 -15.39
CA THR A 120 0.97 12.10 -16.70
C THR A 120 1.98 11.72 -17.77
N ASP A 121 1.54 10.92 -18.75
CA ASP A 121 2.36 10.59 -19.91
C ASP A 121 2.46 11.76 -20.91
N ASP A 122 3.21 11.60 -21.99
CA ASP A 122 3.42 12.67 -22.97
C ASP A 122 2.17 13.09 -23.77
N VAL A 123 1.18 12.20 -23.91
CA VAL A 123 -0.06 12.47 -24.66
C VAL A 123 -1.22 12.89 -23.77
N GLY A 124 -1.02 12.92 -22.45
CA GLY A 124 -1.98 13.43 -21.48
C GLY A 124 -2.78 12.38 -20.73
N ASN A 125 -2.40 11.11 -20.78
CA ASN A 125 -2.98 10.08 -19.92
C ASN A 125 -2.41 10.22 -18.51
N THR A 126 -3.29 10.38 -17.52
CA THR A 126 -2.90 10.56 -16.12
C THR A 126 -3.14 9.29 -15.30
N PHE A 127 -2.19 9.01 -14.41
CA PHE A 127 -2.17 7.93 -13.45
C PHE A 127 -2.19 8.54 -12.04
N ALA A 128 -3.16 8.14 -11.23
CA ALA A 128 -3.36 8.66 -9.88
C ALA A 128 -3.05 7.57 -8.84
N PHE A 129 -2.23 7.94 -7.85
CA PHE A 129 -1.76 7.06 -6.79
C PHE A 129 -2.23 7.57 -5.44
N CYS A 130 -3.20 6.88 -4.85
CA CYS A 130 -3.92 7.33 -3.66
C CYS A 130 -3.63 6.44 -2.46
N HIS A 131 -3.25 7.06 -1.33
CA HIS A 131 -3.28 6.42 -0.02
C HIS A 131 -4.42 7.03 0.79
N ALA A 132 -5.61 6.45 0.62
CA ALA A 132 -6.86 6.97 1.19
C ALA A 132 -6.87 6.90 2.72
N ASN A 133 -7.79 7.63 3.34
CA ASN A 133 -7.95 7.64 4.80
C ASN A 133 -8.26 6.24 5.38
N ALA A 134 -7.59 5.83 6.45
CA ALA A 134 -7.94 4.63 7.23
C ALA A 134 -9.18 4.84 8.14
N SER A 135 -10.30 5.29 7.56
CA SER A 135 -11.55 5.58 8.28
C SER A 135 -12.75 5.56 7.33
N ARG A 136 -13.95 5.84 7.85
CA ARG A 136 -15.17 6.04 7.04
C ARG A 136 -15.03 7.13 5.97
N ASN A 137 -14.01 7.99 6.06
CA ASN A 137 -13.74 9.05 5.09
C ASN A 137 -12.86 8.60 3.91
N ALA A 138 -12.47 7.33 3.78
CA ALA A 138 -11.72 6.86 2.61
C ALA A 138 -12.56 6.98 1.33
N TRP A 139 -13.78 6.47 1.37
CA TRP A 139 -14.65 6.44 0.19
C TRP A 139 -15.03 7.84 -0.33
N PRO A 140 -15.47 8.80 0.51
CA PRO A 140 -15.70 10.18 0.07
C PRO A 140 -14.49 10.82 -0.61
N GLN A 141 -13.27 10.58 -0.09
CA GLN A 141 -12.03 11.06 -0.71
C GLN A 141 -11.83 10.45 -2.10
N ILE A 142 -11.90 9.12 -2.22
CA ILE A 142 -11.70 8.41 -3.50
C ILE A 142 -12.69 8.91 -4.57
N LEU A 143 -13.97 9.00 -4.20
CA LEU A 143 -15.01 9.46 -5.12
C LEU A 143 -14.78 10.91 -5.55
N GLY A 144 -14.46 11.80 -4.60
CA GLY A 144 -14.18 13.21 -4.88
C GLY A 144 -12.99 13.38 -5.83
N ASP A 145 -11.84 12.79 -5.50
CA ASP A 145 -10.62 12.87 -6.32
C ASP A 145 -10.88 12.37 -7.74
N MET A 146 -11.53 11.20 -7.89
CA MET A 146 -11.84 10.65 -9.22
C MET A 146 -12.83 11.50 -10.02
N GLN A 147 -13.84 12.07 -9.38
CA GLN A 147 -14.83 12.92 -10.06
C GLN A 147 -14.21 14.23 -10.52
N GLU A 148 -13.39 14.86 -9.69
CA GLU A 148 -12.68 16.09 -10.01
C GLU A 148 -11.64 15.84 -11.12
N LEU A 149 -10.75 14.85 -10.97
CA LEU A 149 -9.77 14.46 -12.00
C LEU A 149 -10.44 14.09 -13.32
N GLY A 150 -11.54 13.33 -13.26
CA GLY A 150 -12.29 12.91 -14.44
C GLY A 150 -13.06 14.05 -15.14
N SER A 151 -13.12 15.25 -14.54
CA SER A 151 -13.77 16.44 -15.09
C SER A 151 -12.80 17.47 -15.68
N ILE A 152 -11.49 17.24 -15.55
CA ILE A 152 -10.46 18.13 -16.11
C ILE A 152 -10.46 17.99 -17.62
N HIS A 153 -10.67 19.12 -18.30
CA HIS A 153 -10.63 19.24 -19.77
C HIS A 153 -9.65 20.32 -20.24
N GLU A 154 -8.75 20.76 -19.38
CA GLU A 154 -7.81 21.86 -19.64
C GLU A 154 -6.35 21.40 -19.59
N GLY A 155 -5.50 22.10 -20.34
CA GLY A 155 -4.08 21.80 -20.45
C GLY A 155 -3.81 20.48 -21.18
N ASP A 156 -2.76 19.78 -20.77
CA ASP A 156 -2.34 18.50 -21.35
C ASP A 156 -3.05 17.28 -20.70
N PHE A 157 -4.19 17.48 -20.03
CA PHE A 157 -4.93 16.38 -19.42
C PHE A 157 -5.93 15.81 -20.43
N GLN A 158 -5.65 14.60 -20.91
CA GLN A 158 -6.54 13.91 -21.85
C GLN A 158 -7.58 13.07 -21.11
N ARG A 159 -7.13 12.23 -20.16
CA ARG A 159 -8.01 11.36 -19.36
C ARG A 159 -7.28 10.78 -18.15
N LEU A 160 -8.04 10.39 -17.14
CA LEU A 160 -7.59 9.56 -16.03
C LEU A 160 -7.61 8.08 -16.44
N VAL A 161 -6.45 7.46 -16.66
CA VAL A 161 -6.32 6.06 -17.09
C VAL A 161 -6.39 5.09 -15.92
N PHE A 162 -5.80 5.47 -14.79
CA PHE A 162 -5.61 4.61 -13.62
C PHE A 162 -5.77 5.43 -12.35
N PHE A 163 -6.52 4.91 -11.38
CA PHE A 163 -6.60 5.42 -10.02
C PHE A 163 -6.45 4.26 -9.04
N GLY A 164 -5.35 4.17 -8.30
CA GLY A 164 -5.14 3.02 -7.41
C GLY A 164 -4.17 3.30 -6.27
N GLY A 165 -4.14 2.39 -5.32
CA GLY A 165 -3.25 2.44 -4.17
C GLY A 165 -3.83 1.69 -2.98
N ASP A 166 -3.41 2.05 -1.77
CA ASP A 166 -4.10 1.62 -0.55
C ASP A 166 -5.35 2.48 -0.34
N LEU A 167 -6.49 1.96 -0.79
CA LEU A 167 -7.76 2.66 -0.80
C LEU A 167 -8.51 2.53 0.52
N ASN A 168 -7.99 1.77 1.50
CA ASN A 168 -8.56 1.61 2.85
C ASN A 168 -10.07 1.30 2.91
N THR A 169 -10.64 0.82 1.80
CA THR A 169 -12.06 0.48 1.64
C THR A 169 -12.12 -0.95 1.14
N PRO A 170 -12.67 -1.91 1.91
CA PRO A 170 -12.74 -3.30 1.48
C PRO A 170 -13.42 -3.46 0.12
N TYR A 171 -12.84 -4.25 -0.77
CA TYR A 171 -13.42 -4.50 -2.10
C TYR A 171 -14.90 -4.89 -2.07
N SER A 172 -15.27 -5.77 -1.14
CA SER A 172 -16.64 -6.24 -0.99
C SER A 172 -17.64 -5.10 -0.84
N SER A 173 -17.20 -3.97 -0.29
CA SER A 173 -18.00 -2.78 -0.01
C SER A 173 -17.79 -1.67 -1.04
N ALA A 174 -16.80 -1.80 -1.93
CA ALA A 174 -16.47 -0.81 -2.95
C ALA A 174 -17.36 -0.99 -4.20
N PRO A 175 -17.90 0.11 -4.77
CA PRO A 175 -18.59 0.09 -6.06
C PRO A 175 -17.71 -0.51 -7.16
N LYS A 176 -18.31 -1.35 -8.01
CA LYS A 176 -17.57 -1.98 -9.12
C LYS A 176 -17.28 -1.02 -10.26
N THR A 177 -18.04 0.07 -10.34
CA THR A 177 -17.89 1.11 -11.35
C THR A 177 -18.21 2.46 -10.76
N ILE A 178 -17.48 3.49 -11.18
CA ILE A 178 -17.73 4.89 -10.84
C ILE A 178 -17.81 5.67 -12.14
N SER A 179 -18.85 6.48 -12.29
CA SER A 179 -18.93 7.46 -13.36
C SER A 179 -18.50 8.81 -12.81
N ALA A 180 -17.47 9.41 -13.42
CA ALA A 180 -17.10 10.79 -13.15
C ALA A 180 -18.22 11.75 -13.59
N TYR A 181 -18.10 13.01 -13.17
CA TYR A 181 -19.11 14.04 -13.37
C TYR A 181 -19.62 14.10 -14.83
N ARG A 182 -20.94 14.19 -15.02
CA ARG A 182 -21.67 14.16 -16.31
C ARG A 182 -21.52 12.89 -17.15
N GLY A 183 -21.02 11.78 -16.60
CA GLY A 183 -20.99 10.49 -17.31
C GLY A 183 -19.95 10.41 -18.43
N ALA A 184 -19.01 11.37 -18.50
CA ALA A 184 -17.99 11.43 -19.56
C ALA A 184 -16.86 10.40 -19.38
N THR A 185 -16.57 10.02 -18.13
CA THR A 185 -15.50 9.07 -17.80
C THR A 185 -16.04 7.99 -16.89
N ARG A 186 -16.04 6.74 -17.33
CA ARG A 186 -16.39 5.57 -16.50
C ARG A 186 -15.12 4.86 -16.10
N MET A 187 -14.95 4.62 -14.80
CA MET A 187 -13.87 3.80 -14.28
C MET A 187 -14.41 2.52 -13.66
N SER A 188 -13.76 1.39 -13.97
CA SER A 188 -14.13 0.07 -13.47
C SER A 188 -13.09 -0.44 -12.49
N ALA A 189 -13.55 -1.01 -11.39
CA ALA A 189 -12.71 -1.48 -10.32
C ALA A 189 -12.00 -2.79 -10.75
N VAL A 190 -10.68 -2.82 -10.59
CA VAL A 190 -9.79 -3.96 -10.94
C VAL A 190 -9.12 -4.44 -9.67
N PHE A 191 -9.33 -5.72 -9.37
CA PHE A 191 -8.79 -6.35 -8.16
C PHE A 191 -7.67 -7.27 -8.54
N PRO A 192 -6.63 -7.35 -7.70
CA PRO A 192 -5.57 -8.28 -7.96
C PRO A 192 -6.06 -9.71 -7.80
N GLU A 193 -5.80 -10.50 -8.84
CA GLU A 193 -5.99 -11.93 -8.83
C GLU A 193 -4.97 -12.61 -7.89
N GLY A 194 -5.25 -13.87 -7.53
CA GLY A 194 -4.37 -14.68 -6.70
C GLY A 194 -5.02 -15.00 -5.35
N SER A 195 -4.46 -14.46 -4.28
CA SER A 195 -4.73 -14.90 -2.90
C SER A 195 -6.10 -14.55 -2.33
N GLY A 196 -6.80 -13.59 -2.96
CA GLY A 196 -8.02 -13.00 -2.42
C GLY A 196 -7.78 -11.99 -1.29
N PHE A 197 -6.53 -11.56 -1.06
CA PHE A 197 -6.18 -10.50 -0.10
C PHE A 197 -4.90 -9.76 -0.50
N THR A 198 -4.83 -8.48 -0.13
CA THR A 198 -3.64 -7.63 -0.31
C THR A 198 -3.11 -7.12 1.02
N HIS A 199 -3.87 -7.36 2.09
CA HIS A 199 -3.56 -6.95 3.46
C HIS A 199 -3.91 -8.07 4.43
N VAL A 200 -3.08 -8.29 5.45
CA VAL A 200 -3.37 -9.22 6.55
C VAL A 200 -3.07 -8.57 7.89
N THR A 201 -4.11 -8.18 8.61
CA THR A 201 -3.99 -7.78 10.02
C THR A 201 -3.88 -9.01 10.90
N ILE A 202 -2.93 -9.04 11.82
CA ILE A 202 -2.76 -10.09 12.82
C ILE A 202 -3.07 -9.48 14.19
N ARG A 203 -4.04 -10.05 14.91
CA ARG A 203 -4.49 -9.56 16.23
C ARG A 203 -4.32 -10.62 17.30
N SER A 204 -3.94 -10.19 18.51
CA SER A 204 -3.81 -11.07 19.68
C SER A 204 -5.12 -11.14 20.49
N THR A 205 -5.28 -12.15 21.34
CA THR A 205 -6.30 -12.16 22.40
C THR A 205 -5.78 -11.53 23.69
N GLU A 206 -6.71 -11.22 24.59
CA GLU A 206 -6.39 -10.71 25.93
C GLU A 206 -5.50 -11.70 26.70
N THR A 207 -5.76 -13.00 26.55
CA THR A 207 -5.02 -14.08 27.20
C THR A 207 -3.57 -14.11 26.74
N GLN A 208 -3.33 -14.06 25.42
CA GLN A 208 -1.99 -14.09 24.86
C GLN A 208 -1.23 -12.78 25.16
N ALA A 209 -1.91 -11.63 25.11
CA ALA A 209 -1.34 -10.36 25.53
C ALA A 209 -0.89 -10.37 27.01
N LYS A 210 -1.72 -10.90 27.92
CA LYS A 210 -1.34 -11.08 29.34
C LYS A 210 -0.16 -12.04 29.53
N LYS A 211 -0.02 -13.05 28.67
CA LYS A 211 1.09 -14.00 28.71
C LYS A 211 2.42 -13.37 28.31
N GLU A 212 2.45 -12.58 27.25
CA GLU A 212 3.65 -11.85 26.83
C GLU A 212 4.05 -10.77 27.84
N TYR A 213 3.07 -10.09 28.44
CA TYR A 213 3.31 -9.15 29.54
C TYR A 213 4.12 -9.79 30.67
N LYS A 214 3.69 -10.97 31.14
CA LYS A 214 4.37 -11.67 32.24
C LYS A 214 5.82 -11.99 31.90
N LYS A 215 6.09 -12.48 30.69
CA LYS A 215 7.47 -12.76 30.24
C LYS A 215 8.33 -11.50 30.22
N LEU A 216 7.79 -10.38 29.74
CA LEU A 216 8.52 -9.11 29.69
C LEU A 216 8.75 -8.54 31.09
N ASP A 217 7.77 -8.64 31.97
CA ASP A 217 7.87 -8.18 33.36
C ASP A 217 8.91 -8.98 34.16
N GLU A 218 8.94 -10.31 33.95
CA GLU A 218 9.95 -11.21 34.53
C GLU A 218 11.38 -10.86 34.10
N VAL A 219 11.57 -10.38 32.87
CA VAL A 219 12.90 -10.11 32.30
C VAL A 219 13.36 -8.67 32.51
N SER A 220 12.44 -7.70 32.56
CA SER A 220 12.79 -6.28 32.45
C SER A 220 12.10 -5.35 33.45
N ARG A 221 11.29 -5.85 34.39
CA ARG A 221 10.44 -5.04 35.30
C ARG A 221 9.67 -3.99 34.51
N PHE A 222 8.70 -4.48 33.75
CA PHE A 222 8.06 -3.71 32.70
C PHE A 222 7.16 -2.63 33.33
N TYR A 223 7.47 -1.35 33.10
CA TYR A 223 6.85 -0.22 33.81
C TYR A 223 5.40 0.10 33.38
N THR A 224 4.94 -0.43 32.24
CA THR A 224 3.58 -0.20 31.76
C THR A 224 2.62 -1.12 32.51
N PRO A 225 1.51 -0.63 33.09
CA PRO A 225 0.51 -1.50 33.70
C PRO A 225 -0.07 -2.54 32.73
N ILE A 226 -0.35 -3.74 33.22
CA ILE A 226 -0.84 -4.87 32.40
C ILE A 226 -2.05 -4.52 31.53
N ASP A 227 -3.03 -3.78 32.05
CA ASP A 227 -4.24 -3.44 31.30
C ASP A 227 -3.95 -2.48 30.14
N GLN A 228 -2.99 -1.58 30.31
CA GLN A 228 -2.55 -0.68 29.24
C GLN A 228 -1.77 -1.43 28.16
N TYR A 229 -0.90 -2.37 28.56
CA TYR A 229 -0.19 -3.23 27.63
C TYR A 229 -1.13 -4.17 26.86
N VAL A 230 -2.09 -4.77 27.55
CA VAL A 230 -3.07 -5.67 26.94
C VAL A 230 -3.97 -4.92 25.96
N SER A 231 -4.46 -3.74 26.35
CA SER A 231 -5.27 -2.89 25.47
C SER A 231 -4.52 -2.48 24.20
N SER A 232 -3.22 -2.19 24.30
CA SER A 232 -2.41 -1.83 23.13
C SER A 232 -2.20 -3.00 22.16
N LEU A 233 -2.08 -4.23 22.66
CA LEU A 233 -1.95 -5.44 21.83
C LEU A 233 -3.27 -5.91 21.21
N LEU A 234 -4.40 -5.67 21.86
CA LEU A 234 -5.73 -6.02 21.34
C LEU A 234 -6.19 -5.09 20.21
N GLY A 235 -5.74 -3.84 20.23
CA GLY A 235 -6.07 -2.83 19.21
C GLY A 235 -5.07 -2.73 18.06
N GLY A 236 -3.88 -3.34 18.19
CA GLY A 236 -2.78 -3.22 17.24
C GLY A 236 -2.65 -4.38 16.26
N ASP A 237 -2.03 -4.10 15.12
CA ASP A 237 -1.50 -5.12 14.22
C ASP A 237 -0.16 -5.64 14.78
N LEU A 238 -0.03 -6.95 14.94
CA LEU A 238 1.12 -7.57 15.60
C LEU A 238 1.86 -8.53 14.68
N GLY A 239 3.16 -8.73 14.90
CA GLY A 239 3.93 -9.77 14.21
C GLY A 239 3.62 -11.20 14.69
N TYR A 240 2.76 -11.35 15.70
CA TYR A 240 2.32 -12.61 16.29
C TYR A 240 0.91 -12.38 16.89
N GLY A 241 0.00 -13.33 16.72
CA GLY A 241 -1.37 -13.17 17.19
C GLY A 241 -2.25 -14.37 16.89
N ASP A 242 -3.44 -14.33 17.47
CA ASP A 242 -4.41 -15.43 17.51
C ASP A 242 -5.37 -15.42 16.32
N PHE A 243 -5.47 -14.29 15.63
CA PHE A 243 -6.31 -14.09 14.46
C PHE A 243 -5.52 -13.44 13.33
N ALA A 244 -5.67 -13.97 12.11
CA ALA A 244 -5.26 -13.29 10.88
C ALA A 244 -6.52 -12.89 10.11
N ILE A 245 -6.67 -11.61 9.82
CA ILE A 245 -7.82 -11.01 9.17
C ILE A 245 -7.37 -10.54 7.79
N PRO A 246 -7.69 -11.29 6.73
CA PRO A 246 -7.35 -10.92 5.36
C PRO A 246 -8.29 -9.82 4.87
N SER A 247 -7.74 -8.83 4.17
CA SER A 247 -8.49 -7.74 3.56
C SER A 247 -7.98 -7.44 2.14
N GLN A 248 -8.85 -6.89 1.30
CA GLN A 248 -8.51 -6.38 -0.03
C GLN A 248 -8.66 -4.86 -0.01
N LEU A 249 -7.55 -4.17 0.28
CA LEU A 249 -7.49 -2.71 0.43
C LEU A 249 -6.68 -2.06 -0.69
N ASP A 250 -5.74 -2.79 -1.28
CA ASP A 250 -4.82 -2.32 -2.31
C ASP A 250 -5.37 -2.69 -3.69
N TYR A 251 -6.13 -1.78 -4.30
CA TYR A 251 -6.74 -2.01 -5.61
C TYR A 251 -6.80 -0.75 -6.47
N ALA A 252 -7.31 -0.89 -7.70
CA ALA A 252 -7.39 0.20 -8.65
C ALA A 252 -8.77 0.31 -9.31
N TYR A 253 -9.02 1.48 -9.88
CA TYR A 253 -10.04 1.75 -10.88
C TYR A 253 -9.34 2.13 -12.18
N VAL A 254 -9.83 1.61 -13.31
CA VAL A 254 -9.26 1.88 -14.64
C VAL A 254 -10.31 2.43 -15.59
N HIS A 255 -9.89 3.32 -16.48
CA HIS A 255 -10.76 3.94 -17.48
C HIS A 255 -11.43 2.89 -18.40
N GLU A 256 -12.65 3.17 -18.84
CA GLU A 256 -13.34 2.35 -19.84
C GLU A 256 -12.51 2.19 -21.13
N GLY A 257 -12.40 0.96 -21.63
CA GLY A 257 -11.55 0.64 -22.79
C GLY A 257 -10.08 0.39 -22.47
N VAL A 258 -9.62 0.62 -21.23
CA VAL A 258 -8.32 0.14 -20.75
C VAL A 258 -8.44 -1.33 -20.38
N VAL A 259 -7.55 -2.16 -20.94
CA VAL A 259 -7.44 -3.56 -20.53
C VAL A 259 -6.46 -3.62 -19.37
N ALA A 260 -6.92 -4.12 -18.23
CA ALA A 260 -6.14 -4.16 -17.00
C ALA A 260 -6.22 -5.53 -16.33
N ARG A 261 -5.11 -5.99 -15.76
CA ARG A 261 -5.04 -7.17 -14.89
C ARG A 261 -4.20 -6.85 -13.67
N GLY A 262 -4.75 -7.06 -12.48
CA GLY A 262 -4.00 -6.97 -11.22
C GLY A 262 -3.56 -8.35 -10.74
N TYR A 263 -2.45 -8.43 -9.99
CA TYR A 263 -1.98 -9.66 -9.38
C TYR A 263 -1.27 -9.42 -8.04
N CYS A 264 -1.48 -10.34 -7.09
CA CYS A 264 -0.90 -10.30 -5.75
C CYS A 264 -0.49 -11.71 -5.29
N ASP A 265 0.82 -11.95 -5.14
CA ASP A 265 1.39 -13.23 -4.72
C ASP A 265 1.46 -13.38 -3.19
N ALA A 266 0.41 -12.91 -2.50
CA ALA A 266 0.33 -12.97 -1.05
C ALA A 266 0.03 -14.39 -0.54
N ALA A 267 0.61 -14.72 0.60
CA ALA A 267 0.35 -15.95 1.31
C ALA A 267 0.52 -15.74 2.81
N VAL A 268 -0.11 -16.61 3.60
CA VAL A 268 0.08 -16.64 5.05
C VAL A 268 0.58 -18.03 5.41
N GLN A 269 1.67 -18.10 6.17
CA GLN A 269 2.12 -19.35 6.77
C GLN A 269 1.64 -19.41 8.22
N ILE A 270 0.85 -20.43 8.54
CA ILE A 270 0.43 -20.76 9.89
C ILE A 270 1.35 -21.86 10.41
N LYS A 271 1.98 -21.64 11.56
CA LYS A 271 2.76 -22.63 12.28
C LYS A 271 2.01 -23.02 13.54
N LYS A 272 1.53 -24.26 13.59
CA LYS A 272 0.79 -24.79 14.73
C LYS A 272 1.75 -25.05 15.88
N SER A 273 1.54 -24.35 16.99
CA SER A 273 2.42 -24.35 18.17
C SER A 273 2.68 -25.76 18.75
N TRP A 274 1.72 -26.67 18.62
CA TRP A 274 1.79 -28.02 19.22
C TRP A 274 2.28 -29.12 18.28
N LEU A 275 2.22 -28.91 16.96
CA LEU A 275 2.43 -29.99 15.98
C LEU A 275 3.68 -29.81 15.11
N HIS A 276 4.41 -28.70 15.24
CA HIS A 276 5.48 -28.29 14.32
C HIS A 276 5.06 -28.27 12.83
N GLU A 277 3.76 -28.36 12.57
CA GLU A 277 3.17 -28.37 11.24
C GLU A 277 3.12 -26.93 10.72
N ARG A 278 3.59 -26.75 9.49
CA ARG A 278 3.51 -25.47 8.78
C ARG A 278 2.55 -25.61 7.61
N GLN A 279 1.54 -24.75 7.59
CA GLN A 279 0.58 -24.69 6.50
C GLN A 279 0.71 -23.36 5.79
N LEU A 280 0.98 -23.39 4.48
CA LEU A 280 0.97 -22.21 3.63
C LEU A 280 -0.42 -22.03 3.01
N ILE A 281 -1.02 -20.86 3.23
CA ILE A 281 -2.36 -20.52 2.79
C ILE A 281 -2.26 -19.39 1.77
N ARG A 282 -2.80 -19.64 0.58
CA ARG A 282 -2.81 -18.71 -0.56
C ARG A 282 -4.22 -18.34 -0.99
N ASP A 283 -5.20 -18.51 -0.11
CA ASP A 283 -6.61 -18.31 -0.41
C ASP A 283 -7.31 -17.79 0.85
N ALA A 284 -7.86 -16.59 0.79
CA ALA A 284 -8.58 -15.95 1.88
C ALA A 284 -9.67 -16.87 2.47
N GLY A 285 -10.40 -17.62 1.64
CA GLY A 285 -11.47 -18.51 2.08
C GLY A 285 -10.98 -19.72 2.89
N LYS A 286 -9.69 -20.04 2.80
CA LYS A 286 -9.04 -21.14 3.54
C LYS A 286 -8.30 -20.66 4.79
N LEU A 287 -8.20 -19.34 5.00
CA LEU A 287 -7.50 -18.78 6.15
C LEU A 287 -8.31 -19.01 7.43
N LYS A 288 -7.96 -20.08 8.16
CA LYS A 288 -8.54 -20.43 9.46
C LYS A 288 -7.43 -20.47 10.49
N VAL A 289 -7.27 -19.38 11.23
CA VAL A 289 -6.30 -19.30 12.33
C VAL A 289 -6.98 -19.73 13.62
N ARG A 290 -6.30 -20.55 14.42
CA ARG A 290 -6.72 -20.86 15.80
C ARG A 290 -5.89 -20.03 16.76
N GLY A 291 -6.45 -19.73 17.93
CA GLY A 291 -5.90 -18.74 18.87
C GLY A 291 -4.60 -19.09 19.60
N HIS A 292 -3.71 -19.90 19.00
CA HIS A 292 -2.34 -20.17 19.46
C HIS A 292 -1.38 -20.42 18.29
N ASP A 293 -1.78 -20.17 17.05
CA ASP A 293 -0.93 -20.40 15.90
C ASP A 293 -0.01 -19.21 15.66
N GLU A 294 1.26 -19.47 15.32
CA GLU A 294 2.16 -18.42 14.85
C GLU A 294 1.84 -18.12 13.38
N VAL A 295 1.58 -16.85 13.07
CA VAL A 295 1.18 -16.40 11.73
C VAL A 295 2.30 -15.58 11.12
N LEU A 296 2.79 -16.01 9.96
CA LEU A 296 3.79 -15.29 9.18
C LEU A 296 3.17 -14.83 7.85
N ARG A 297 3.38 -13.57 7.51
CA ARG A 297 3.05 -13.03 6.19
C ARG A 297 4.12 -13.46 5.20
N ILE A 298 3.74 -14.07 4.10
CA ILE A 298 4.66 -14.64 3.12
C ILE A 298 4.39 -14.02 1.76
N PHE A 299 5.42 -13.42 1.16
CA PHE A 299 5.38 -12.95 -0.22
C PHE A 299 6.41 -13.71 -1.04
N ARG A 300 5.96 -14.37 -2.11
CA ARG A 300 6.83 -15.18 -3.01
C ARG A 300 7.80 -16.12 -2.29
N GLY A 301 7.33 -16.75 -1.21
CA GLY A 301 8.08 -17.74 -0.43
C GLY A 301 8.99 -17.16 0.66
N GLN A 302 9.06 -15.84 0.81
CA GLN A 302 9.82 -15.17 1.87
C GLN A 302 8.90 -14.50 2.89
N ALA A 303 9.35 -14.40 4.14
CA ALA A 303 8.62 -13.66 5.16
C ALA A 303 8.62 -12.17 4.83
N LEU A 304 7.43 -11.55 4.87
CA LEU A 304 7.24 -10.14 4.60
C LEU A 304 6.96 -9.40 5.91
N ARG A 305 7.80 -8.41 6.22
CA ARG A 305 7.60 -7.52 7.36
C ARG A 305 6.76 -6.29 6.99
N SER A 306 5.59 -6.54 6.44
CA SER A 306 4.56 -5.55 6.14
C SER A 306 3.21 -6.26 6.18
N ASP A 307 2.18 -5.62 6.72
CA ASP A 307 0.81 -6.09 6.66
C ASP A 307 0.17 -5.97 5.27
N HIS A 308 0.71 -5.12 4.41
CA HIS A 308 0.36 -5.00 2.99
C HIS A 308 1.35 -5.74 2.10
N TYR A 309 0.84 -6.37 1.04
CA TYR A 309 1.63 -7.08 0.05
C TYR A 309 1.85 -6.21 -1.20
N PRO A 310 2.98 -6.36 -1.90
CA PRO A 310 3.18 -5.78 -3.23
C PRO A 310 2.09 -6.24 -4.21
N VAL A 311 1.46 -5.29 -4.89
CA VAL A 311 0.43 -5.53 -5.91
C VAL A 311 0.88 -4.98 -7.25
N LEU A 312 0.77 -5.77 -8.31
CA LEU A 312 1.16 -5.36 -9.65
C LEU A 312 -0.05 -5.27 -10.58
N TYR A 313 0.01 -4.35 -11.54
CA TYR A 313 -1.00 -4.15 -12.57
C TYR A 313 -0.34 -4.12 -13.94
N ASP A 314 -0.88 -4.91 -14.87
CA ASP A 314 -0.59 -4.81 -16.29
C ASP A 314 -1.71 -4.05 -16.99
N LEU A 315 -1.36 -2.94 -17.65
CA LEU A 315 -2.31 -2.07 -18.36
C LEU A 315 -1.99 -2.04 -19.86
N GLN A 316 -3.05 -2.00 -20.68
CA GLN A 316 -3.01 -1.62 -22.09
C GLN A 316 -4.03 -0.49 -22.31
N TYR A 317 -3.55 0.70 -22.70
CA TYR A 317 -4.35 1.93 -22.78
C TYR A 317 -4.12 2.73 -24.06
#